data_AF-A0A8J7BGV9-F1
#
_entry.id   AF-A0A8J7BGV9-F1
#
_cell.length_a   1.000
_cell.length_b   1.000
_cell.length_c   1.000
_cell.angle_alpha   90.00
_cell.angle_beta   90.00
_cell.angle_gamma   90.00
#
_symmetry.space_group_name_H-M   'P 1'
#
loop_
_entity.id
_entity.type
_entity.pdbx_description
1 polymer ?
#
loop_
_entity_poly.entity_id
_entity_poly.type
_entity_poly.pdbx_seq_one_letter_code
_entity_poly.pdbx_strand_id
1 'polypeptide(L)' 'MKFSTALHKAMFRYELRGSDLLNRSDVSAAQTSKFKPGQDINVAIMEKLLAAMTQEALDYMLMLVTQGK' A
#
# COMPACT_ATOMS: atom_id res chain seq x y z
N MET A 1 -4.04 -11.29 -9.23
CA MET A 1 -4.10 -9.85 -9.60
C MET A 1 -2.79 -9.22 -9.18
N LYS A 2 -2.25 -8.24 -9.91
CA LYS A 2 -1.01 -7.58 -9.48
C LYS A 2 -1.22 -6.84 -8.15
N PHE A 3 -0.23 -6.90 -7.27
CA PHE A 3 -0.26 -6.24 -5.96
C PHE A 3 -0.58 -4.74 -6.05
N SER A 4 0.06 -4.02 -6.97
CA SER A 4 -0.18 -2.58 -7.18
C SER A 4 -1.64 -2.25 -7.53
N THR A 5 -2.28 -3.11 -8.33
CA THR A 5 -3.70 -2.97 -8.68
C THR A 5 -4.60 -3.25 -7.48
N ALA A 6 -4.29 -4.28 -6.69
CA ALA A 6 -5.05 -4.62 -5.48
C ALA A 6 -4.94 -3.53 -4.42
N LEU A 7 -3.72 -3.01 -4.19
CA LEU A 7 -3.47 -1.89 -3.29
C LEU A 7 -4.26 -0.64 -3.69
N HIS A 8 -4.21 -0.26 -4.97
CA HIS A 8 -4.96 0.91 -5.45
C HIS A 8 -6.48 0.73 -5.29
N LYS A 9 -7.00 -0.47 -5.55
CA LYS A 9 -8.43 -0.79 -5.32
C LYS A 9 -8.82 -0.74 -3.85
N ALA A 10 -7.96 -1.24 -2.96
CA ALA A 10 -8.20 -1.17 -1.52
C ALA A 10 -8.17 0.29 -1.02
N MET A 11 -7.16 1.06 -1.43
CA MET A 11 -7.07 2.48 -1.08
C MET A 11 -8.31 3.26 -1.55
N PHE A 12 -8.76 3.03 -2.79
CA PHE A 12 -9.95 3.68 -3.32
C PHE A 12 -11.22 3.27 -2.56
N ARG A 13 -11.41 1.98 -2.26
CA ARG A 13 -12.60 1.45 -1.59
C ARG A 13 -12.75 1.97 -0.15
N TYR A 14 -11.64 2.11 0.56
CA TYR A 14 -11.60 2.52 1.96
C TYR A 14 -11.20 4.01 2.14
N GLU A 15 -11.23 4.78 1.04
CA GLU A 15 -10.90 6.21 1.01
C GLU A 15 -9.54 6.55 1.65
N LEU A 16 -8.57 5.64 1.55
CA LEU A 16 -7.23 5.81 2.11
C LEU A 16 -6.39 6.69 1.18
N ARG A 17 -6.07 7.91 1.63
CA ARG A 17 -5.16 8.79 0.90
C ARG A 17 -3.71 8.38 1.17
N GLY A 18 -2.87 8.42 0.14
CA GLY A 18 -1.44 8.13 0.29
C GLY A 18 -0.76 9.03 1.32
N SER A 19 -1.14 10.31 1.40
CA SER A 19 -0.67 11.24 2.44
C SER A 19 -0.97 10.76 3.85
N ASP A 20 -2.14 10.15 4.05
CA ASP A 20 -2.60 9.75 5.39
C ASP A 20 -1.88 8.48 5.83
N LEU A 21 -1.63 7.56 4.89
CA LEU A 21 -0.80 6.38 5.14
C LEU A 21 0.65 6.77 5.46
N LEU A 22 1.21 7.77 4.78
CA LEU A 22 2.56 8.28 5.08
C LEU A 22 2.63 8.87 6.49
N ASN A 23 1.67 9.71 6.86
CA ASN A 23 1.61 10.33 8.18
C ASN A 23 1.45 9.30 9.31
N ARG A 24 0.79 8.17 9.05
CA ARG A 24 0.55 7.09 10.04
C ARG A 24 1.66 6.05 10.11
N SER A 25 2.52 5.94 9.09
CA SER A 25 3.52 4.88 8.97
C SER A 25 4.93 5.27 9.40
N ASP A 26 5.13 6.52 9.86
CA ASP A 26 6.45 7.10 10.14
C ASP A 26 7.39 7.00 8.92
N VAL A 27 6.80 7.03 7.72
CA VAL A 27 7.52 7.02 6.44
C VAL A 27 7.50 8.44 5.89
N SER A 28 8.68 9.01 5.70
CA SER A 28 8.79 10.34 5.11
C SER A 28 8.47 10.33 3.60
N ALA A 29 7.93 11.44 3.09
CA ALA A 29 7.71 11.62 1.65
C ALA A 29 9.01 11.48 0.82
N ALA A 30 10.18 11.76 1.42
CA ALA A 30 11.48 11.56 0.78
C ALA A 30 11.87 10.07 0.64
N GLN A 31 11.36 9.21 1.51
CA GLN A 31 11.54 7.76 1.41
C GLN A 31 10.63 7.15 0.35
N THR A 32 9.47 7.75 0.10
CA THR A 32 8.52 7.29 -0.92
C THR A 32 8.69 7.94 -2.29
N SER A 33 9.39 9.06 -2.39
CA SER A 33 9.74 9.69 -3.69
C SER A 33 10.62 8.80 -4.57
N LYS A 34 11.22 7.76 -3.98
CA LYS A 34 11.99 6.71 -4.64
C LYS A 34 11.12 5.56 -5.17
N PHE A 35 9.82 5.53 -4.86
CA PHE A 35 8.88 4.56 -5.42
C PHE A 35 8.43 4.98 -6.81
N LYS A 36 9.35 4.88 -7.78
CA LYS A 36 9.04 5.09 -9.19
C LYS A 36 8.64 3.76 -9.84
N PRO A 37 7.75 3.79 -10.85
CA PRO A 37 7.46 2.60 -11.66
C PRO A 37 8.75 1.98 -12.21
N GLY A 38 8.96 0.68 -11.97
CA GLY A 38 10.15 -0.05 -12.43
C GLY A 38 11.37 0.04 -11.51
N GLN A 39 11.27 0.67 -10.34
CA GLN A 39 12.30 0.62 -9.30
C GLN A 39 11.91 -0.35 -8.18
N ASP A 40 12.89 -1.00 -7.59
CA ASP A 40 12.67 -1.88 -6.43
C ASP A 40 12.13 -1.06 -5.26
N ILE A 41 10.92 -1.44 -4.84
CA ILE A 41 10.30 -0.90 -3.64
C ILE A 41 11.02 -1.53 -2.45
N ASN A 42 11.54 -0.69 -1.56
CA ASN A 42 12.05 -1.15 -0.28
C ASN A 42 10.92 -1.81 0.52
N VAL A 43 11.02 -3.13 0.70
CA VAL A 43 10.03 -3.97 1.37
C VAL A 43 9.72 -3.46 2.79
N ALA A 44 10.73 -3.01 3.54
CA ALA A 44 10.52 -2.50 4.90
C ALA A 44 9.66 -1.23 4.92
N ILE A 45 9.78 -0.36 3.92
CA ILE A 45 8.90 0.80 3.80
C ILE A 45 7.48 0.37 3.39
N MET A 46 7.37 -0.63 2.50
CA MET A 46 6.07 -1.18 2.11
C MET A 46 5.33 -1.80 3.31
N GLU A 47 6.03 -2.57 4.15
CA GLU A 47 5.47 -3.15 5.37
C GLU A 47 4.95 -2.07 6.33
N LYS A 48 5.70 -0.99 6.54
CA LYS A 48 5.24 0.16 7.34
C LYS A 48 3.97 0.80 6.77
N LEU A 49 3.89 0.96 5.46
CA LEU A 49 2.71 1.52 4.80
C LEU A 49 1.49 0.61 4.92
N LEU A 50 1.68 -0.71 4.79
CA LEU A 50 0.60 -1.69 4.97
C LEU A 50 0.14 -1.75 6.43
N ALA A 51 1.05 -1.64 7.40
CA ALA A 51 0.71 -1.58 8.82
C ALA A 51 -0.11 -0.33 9.20
N ALA A 52 -0.04 0.73 8.40
CA ALA A 52 -0.85 1.94 8.57
C ALA A 52 -2.27 1.83 7.97
N MET A 53 -2.57 0.77 7.21
CA MET A 53 -3.91 0.48 6.73
C MET A 53 -4.77 -0.10 7.86
N THR A 54 -6.10 0.04 7.76
CA THR A 54 -6.98 -0.71 8.66
C THR A 54 -6.91 -2.20 8.32
N GLN A 55 -7.21 -3.06 9.30
CA GLN A 55 -7.21 -4.50 9.11
C GLN A 55 -8.16 -4.91 7.97
N GLU A 56 -9.35 -4.30 7.85
CA GLU A 56 -10.28 -4.65 6.78
C GLU A 56 -9.74 -4.29 5.39
N ALA A 57 -9.05 -3.15 5.26
CA ALA A 57 -8.47 -2.73 3.99
C ALA A 57 -7.31 -3.65 3.58
N LEU A 58 -6.50 -4.09 4.55
CA LEU A 58 -5.43 -5.05 4.33
C LEU A 58 -5.99 -6.41 3.89
N ASP A 59 -6.98 -6.95 4.60
CA ASP A 59 -7.60 -8.24 4.30
C ASP A 59 -8.26 -8.24 2.91
N TYR A 60 -8.97 -7.16 2.58
CA TYR A 60 -9.54 -6.97 1.24
C TYR A 60 -8.47 -6.95 0.15
N MET A 61 -7.37 -6.23 0.37
CA MET A 61 -6.25 -6.21 -0.58
C MET A 61 -5.65 -7.61 -0.77
N LEU A 62 -5.39 -8.34 0.33
CA LEU A 62 -4.84 -9.69 0.28
C LEU A 62 -5.77 -10.66 -0.44
N MET A 63 -7.08 -10.58 -0.18
CA MET A 63 -8.10 -11.33 -0.91
C MET A 63 -8.04 -11.06 -2.42
N LEU A 64 -7.93 -9.80 -2.85
CA LEU A 64 -7.82 -9.46 -4.28
C LEU A 64 -6.54 -10.03 -4.93
N VAL A 65 -5.44 -10.06 -4.20
CA VAL A 65 -4.17 -10.65 -4.68
C VAL A 65 -4.33 -12.15 -4.85
N THR A 66 -4.91 -12.86 -3.87
CA THR A 66 -5.07 -14.31 -3.87
C THR A 66 -6.11 -14.81 -4.86
N GLN A 67 -7.20 -14.08 -5.07
CA GLN A 67 -8.27 -14.44 -6.02
C GLN A 67 -7.89 -14.31 -7.49
N GLY A 68 -6.87 -13.52 -7.82
CA GLY A 68 -6.42 -13.41 -9.20
C GLY A 68 -5.23 -14.31 -9.52
N LYS A 69 -5.19 -15.50 -8.91
CA LYS A 69 -4.46 -16.67 -9.40
C LYS A 69 -5.35 -17.44 -10.39
#